data_AF-A0A8T1YYK0-F1
#
_entry.id   AF-A0A8T1YYK0-F1
#
_cell.length_a   1.000
_cell.length_b   1.000
_cell.length_c   1.000
_cell.angle_alpha   90.00
_cell.angle_beta   90.00
_cell.angle_gamma   90.00
#
_symmetry.space_group_name_H-M   'P 1'
#
loop_
_entity.id
_entity.type
_entity.pdbx_description
1 polymer ?
#
loop_
_entity_poly.entity_id
_entity_poly.type
_entity_poly.pdbx_seq_one_letter_code
_entity_poly.pdbx_strand_id
1 'polypeptide(L)'
;MLPPDVRVARDAQDLLIECCVEFINLVSSESNDVCNKEDKRTIAPEHVLKALQVLGFGEYIEEVYAAYEQHKYETMQDTQRSVKWNSGAQMTEEEAAAEQQRMFAEARARMNGGVSVPQPEHPETDQRSPQS
;
A
#
# COMPACT_ATOMS: atom_id res chain seq x y z
N MET A 1 7.67 -3.40 25.08
CA MET A 1 7.70 -1.99 25.51
C MET A 1 8.02 -1.95 27.00
N LEU A 2 8.85 -0.99 27.44
CA LEU A 2 9.23 -0.89 28.86
C LEU A 2 8.00 -0.54 29.72
N PRO A 3 7.93 -1.03 30.98
CA PRO A 3 6.89 -0.64 31.92
C PRO A 3 6.81 0.88 32.13
N PRO A 4 5.63 1.43 32.44
CA PRO A 4 5.41 2.88 32.51
C PRO A 4 6.19 3.60 33.62
N ASP A 5 6.65 2.86 34.63
CA ASP A 5 7.44 3.35 35.76
C ASP A 5 8.96 3.32 35.50
N VAL A 6 9.41 2.74 34.39
CA VAL A 6 10.83 2.71 34.03
C VAL A 6 11.28 4.06 33.48
N ARG A 7 12.30 4.64 34.12
CA ARG A 7 12.97 5.85 33.65
C ARG A 7 14.25 5.48 32.91
N VAL A 8 14.40 6.02 31.70
CA VAL A 8 15.61 5.89 30.88
C VAL A 8 16.34 7.22 30.88
N ALA A 9 17.64 7.22 31.20
CA ALA A 9 18.46 8.43 31.14
C ALA A 9 18.49 9.00 29.72
N ARG A 10 18.59 10.33 29.57
CA ARG A 10 18.66 10.97 28.24
C ARG A 10 19.84 10.47 27.42
N ASP A 11 21.02 10.43 28.03
CA ASP A 11 22.23 9.95 27.39
C ASP A 11 22.10 8.48 26.90
N ALA A 12 21.32 7.66 27.61
CA ALA A 12 21.06 6.28 27.18
C ALA A 12 20.06 6.22 26.00
N GLN A 13 19.11 7.14 25.93
CA GLN A 13 18.21 7.26 24.78
C GLN A 13 18.98 7.72 23.54
N ASP A 14 19.84 8.72 23.69
CA ASP A 14 20.68 9.23 22.60
C ASP A 14 21.61 8.13 22.07
N LEU A 15 22.25 7.37 22.98
CA LEU A 15 23.07 6.21 22.62
C LEU A 15 22.27 5.14 21.86
N LEU A 16 21.05 4.84 22.29
CA LEU A 16 20.21 3.85 21.60
C LEU A 16 19.84 4.31 20.18
N ILE A 17 19.61 5.62 19.99
CA ILE A 17 19.36 6.18 18.65
C ILE A 17 20.59 5.99 17.76
N GLU A 18 21.79 6.29 18.27
CA GLU A 18 23.05 6.05 17.55
C GLU A 18 23.24 4.57 17.22
N CYS A 19 22.95 3.66 18.17
CA CYS A 19 22.99 2.23 17.95
C CYS A 19 21.99 1.76 16.87
N CYS A 20 20.79 2.34 16.80
CA CYS A 20 19.81 2.01 15.78
C CYS A 20 20.29 2.42 14.38
N VAL A 21 20.94 3.58 14.25
CA VAL A 21 21.54 4.02 12.99
C VAL A 21 22.67 3.08 12.59
N GLU A 22 23.55 2.74 13.53
CA GLU A 22 24.65 1.84 13.26
C GLU A 22 24.20 0.41 12.94
N PHE A 23 23.11 -0.06 13.55
CA PHE A 23 22.51 -1.34 13.21
C PHE A 23 22.04 -1.39 11.75
N ILE A 24 21.43 -0.31 11.25
CA ILE A 24 21.04 -0.20 9.84
C ILE A 24 22.28 -0.24 8.94
N ASN A 25 23.34 0.49 9.29
CA ASN A 25 24.59 0.51 8.54
C ASN A 25 25.23 -0.89 8.49
N LEU A 26 25.30 -1.57 9.64
CA LEU A 26 25.85 -2.92 9.77
C LEU A 26 25.12 -3.92 8.86
N VAL A 27 23.78 -3.98 8.97
CA VAL A 27 22.97 -4.89 8.16
C VAL A 27 23.07 -4.55 6.68
N SER A 28 23.08 -3.26 6.33
CA SER A 28 23.22 -2.81 4.94
C SER A 28 24.58 -3.19 4.34
N SER A 29 25.65 -3.02 5.12
CA SER A 29 27.02 -3.38 4.71
C SER A 29 27.15 -4.88 4.48
N GLU A 30 26.70 -5.72 5.43
CA GLU A 30 26.75 -7.17 5.25
C GLU A 30 25.85 -7.65 4.11
N SER A 31 24.67 -7.05 3.93
CA SER A 31 23.78 -7.37 2.81
C SER A 31 24.42 -7.03 1.46
N ASN A 32 25.15 -5.92 1.39
CA ASN A 32 25.93 -5.55 0.22
C ASN A 32 27.06 -6.56 -0.05
N ASP A 33 27.77 -6.99 1.00
CA ASP A 33 28.84 -7.99 0.86
C ASP A 33 28.30 -9.34 0.39
N VAL A 34 27.17 -9.80 0.90
CA VAL A 34 26.48 -11.02 0.42
C VAL A 34 26.06 -10.83 -1.04
N CYS A 35 25.44 -9.70 -1.39
CA CYS A 35 25.03 -9.39 -2.76
C CYS A 35 26.21 -9.44 -3.75
N ASN A 36 27.33 -8.83 -3.38
CA ASN A 36 28.54 -8.81 -4.20
C ASN A 36 29.19 -10.19 -4.33
N LYS A 37 29.18 -11.00 -3.26
CA LYS A 37 29.65 -12.39 -3.29
C LYS A 37 28.81 -13.29 -4.22
N GLU A 38 27.58 -12.89 -4.51
CA GLU A 38 26.68 -13.56 -5.47
C GLU A 38 26.74 -12.96 -6.89
N ASP A 39 27.71 -12.08 -7.18
CA ASP A 39 27.88 -11.38 -8.47
C ASP A 39 26.62 -10.58 -8.89
N LYS A 40 25.82 -10.12 -7.93
CA LYS A 40 24.62 -9.31 -8.15
C LYS A 40 24.91 -7.84 -7.87
N ARG A 41 24.22 -6.95 -8.61
CA ARG A 41 24.37 -5.48 -8.49
C ARG A 41 23.28 -4.83 -7.63
N THR A 42 22.19 -5.54 -7.36
CA THR A 42 21.04 -5.03 -6.62
C THR A 42 20.82 -5.90 -5.40
N ILE A 43 20.77 -5.27 -4.23
CA ILE A 43 20.47 -5.96 -2.98
C ILE A 43 19.00 -6.40 -3.03
N ALA A 44 18.78 -7.70 -2.91
CA ALA A 44 17.47 -8.33 -2.87
C ALA A 44 17.17 -8.83 -1.44
N PRO A 45 15.90 -9.11 -1.11
CA PRO A 45 15.49 -9.52 0.25
C PRO A 45 16.26 -10.73 0.77
N GLU A 46 16.60 -11.69 -0.08
CA GLU A 46 17.37 -12.87 0.31
C GLU A 46 18.79 -12.54 0.79
N HIS A 47 19.39 -11.43 0.33
CA HIS A 47 20.70 -11.01 0.80
C HIS A 47 20.63 -10.48 2.23
N VAL A 48 19.53 -9.78 2.58
CA VAL A 48 19.29 -9.31 3.94
C VAL A 48 19.09 -10.48 4.90
N LEU A 49 18.30 -11.49 4.49
CA LEU A 49 18.09 -12.69 5.31
C LEU A 49 19.40 -13.45 5.56
N LYS A 50 20.26 -13.57 4.54
CA LYS A 50 21.61 -14.17 4.69
C LYS A 50 22.52 -13.33 5.57
N ALA A 51 22.50 -12.01 5.43
CA ALA A 51 23.29 -11.10 6.26
C ALA A 51 22.91 -11.24 7.75
N LEU A 52 21.61 -11.34 8.07
CA LEU A 52 21.15 -11.60 9.45
C LEU A 52 21.70 -12.92 9.99
N GLN A 53 21.73 -13.98 9.17
CA GLN A 53 22.34 -15.26 9.58
C GLN A 53 23.85 -15.13 9.86
N VAL A 54 24.58 -14.41 9.01
CA VAL A 54 26.03 -14.19 9.14
C VAL A 54 26.35 -13.36 10.39
N LEU A 55 25.55 -12.33 10.67
CA LEU A 55 25.68 -11.45 11.82
C LEU A 55 25.26 -12.10 13.15
N GLY A 56 24.66 -13.30 13.11
CA GLY A 56 24.19 -14.01 14.30
C GLY A 56 22.78 -13.60 14.76
N PHE A 57 22.01 -12.92 13.93
CA PHE A 57 20.62 -12.52 14.16
C PHE A 57 19.60 -13.52 13.59
N GLY A 58 19.91 -14.82 13.66
CA GLY A 58 19.06 -15.89 13.10
C GLY A 58 17.63 -15.89 13.63
N GLU A 59 17.46 -15.53 14.91
CA GLU A 59 16.14 -15.45 15.58
C GLU A 59 15.20 -14.40 14.96
N TYR A 60 15.72 -13.45 14.17
CA TYR A 60 14.90 -12.41 13.52
C TYR A 60 14.41 -12.82 12.13
N ILE A 61 14.97 -13.88 11.54
CA ILE A 61 14.74 -14.26 10.14
C ILE A 61 13.25 -14.56 9.88
N GLU A 62 12.59 -15.28 10.79
CA GLU A 62 11.18 -15.66 10.64
C GLU A 62 10.27 -14.43 10.55
N GLU A 63 10.37 -13.51 11.51
CA GLU A 63 9.58 -12.28 11.56
C GLU A 63 9.87 -11.36 10.38
N VAL A 64 11.14 -11.22 9.99
CA VAL A 64 11.54 -10.42 8.82
C VAL A 64 10.98 -11.02 7.53
N TYR A 65 11.00 -12.34 7.39
CA TYR A 65 10.44 -13.02 6.23
C TYR A 65 8.92 -12.87 6.15
N ALA A 66 8.21 -12.99 7.28
CA ALA A 66 6.77 -12.74 7.35
C ALA A 66 6.41 -11.30 6.93
N ALA A 67 7.16 -10.31 7.42
CA ALA A 67 6.99 -8.91 7.03
C ALA A 67 7.23 -8.70 5.52
N TYR A 68 8.23 -9.38 4.94
CA TYR A 68 8.50 -9.34 3.51
C TYR A 68 7.33 -9.93 2.69
N GLU A 69 6.81 -11.11 3.07
CA GLU A 69 5.69 -11.74 2.36
C GLU A 69 4.42 -10.88 2.43
N GLN A 70 4.14 -10.26 3.58
CA GLN A 70 3.04 -9.32 3.75
C GLN A 70 3.18 -8.13 2.80
N HIS A 71 4.36 -7.48 2.78
CA HIS A 71 4.64 -6.36 1.88
C HIS A 71 4.51 -6.75 0.40
N LYS A 72 4.98 -7.95 0.04
CA LYS A 72 4.85 -8.49 -1.33
C LYS A 72 3.38 -8.63 -1.72
N TYR A 73 2.55 -9.16 -0.82
CA TYR A 73 1.11 -9.33 -1.05
C TYR A 73 0.38 -7.99 -1.21
N GLU A 74 0.69 -7.01 -0.37
CA GLU A 74 0.12 -5.65 -0.43
C GLU A 74 0.50 -4.95 -1.74
N THR A 75 1.77 -5.00 -2.12
CA THR A 75 2.27 -4.40 -3.37
C THR A 75 1.62 -5.04 -4.60
N MET A 76 1.41 -6.37 -4.58
CA MET A 76 0.70 -7.08 -5.65
C MET A 76 -0.77 -6.68 -5.71
N GLN A 77 -1.44 -6.48 -4.57
CA GLN A 77 -2.81 -6.00 -4.53
C GLN A 77 -2.95 -4.59 -5.10
N ASP A 78 -2.05 -3.68 -4.75
CA ASP A 78 -2.05 -2.32 -5.27
C ASP A 78 -1.77 -2.29 -6.76
N THR A 79 -0.84 -3.12 -7.23
CA THR A 79 -0.61 -3.31 -8.66
C THR A 79 -1.85 -3.84 -9.35
N GLN A 80 -2.54 -4.84 -8.79
CA GLN A 80 -3.79 -5.35 -9.36
C GLN A 80 -4.93 -4.32 -9.33
N ARG A 81 -5.03 -3.49 -8.29
CA ARG A 81 -6.00 -2.39 -8.22
C ARG A 81 -5.70 -1.32 -9.24
N SER A 82 -4.43 -0.96 -9.41
CA SER A 82 -3.98 -0.04 -10.46
C SER A 82 -4.25 -0.60 -11.86
N VAL A 83 -3.96 -1.88 -12.09
CA VAL A 83 -4.29 -2.56 -13.35
C VAL A 83 -5.80 -2.60 -13.56
N LYS A 84 -6.62 -2.89 -12.54
CA LYS A 84 -8.08 -2.86 -12.63
C LYS A 84 -8.61 -1.45 -12.92
N TRP A 85 -8.04 -0.42 -12.30
CA TRP A 85 -8.35 0.97 -12.57
C TRP A 85 -8.02 1.34 -14.03
N ASN A 86 -6.83 0.99 -14.49
CA ASN A 86 -6.40 1.23 -15.87
C ASN A 86 -7.15 0.36 -16.90
N SER A 87 -7.59 -0.85 -16.52
CA SER A 87 -8.39 -1.75 -17.37
C SER A 87 -9.88 -1.39 -17.37
N GLY A 88 -10.32 -0.56 -16.41
CA GLY A 88 -11.68 -0.02 -16.35
C GLY A 88 -11.97 1.02 -17.45
N ALA A 89 -10.94 1.48 -18.16
CA ALA A 89 -11.08 2.19 -19.42
C ALA A 89 -11.36 1.22 -20.57
N GLN A 90 -12.50 0.53 -20.53
CA GLN A 90 -13.11 -0.09 -21.72
C GLN A 90 -13.92 0.95 -22.52
N MET A 91 -13.51 2.21 -22.46
CA MET A 91 -14.17 3.34 -23.11
C MET A 91 -13.12 4.03 -23.96
N THR A 92 -13.43 4.26 -25.23
CA THR A 92 -12.50 4.97 -26.12
C THR A 92 -12.26 6.38 -25.58
N GLU A 93 -11.11 6.98 -25.93
CA GLU A 93 -10.73 8.32 -25.46
C GLU A 93 -11.83 9.37 -25.77
N GLU A 94 -12.53 9.20 -26.91
CA GLU A 94 -13.65 10.03 -27.34
C GLU A 94 -14.88 9.88 -26.44
N GLU A 95 -15.27 8.65 -26.15
CA GLU A 95 -16.42 8.35 -25.29
C GLU A 95 -16.18 8.86 -23.85
N ALA A 96 -14.98 8.65 -23.31
CA ALA A 96 -14.61 9.11 -21.97
C ALA A 96 -14.63 10.65 -21.87
N ALA A 97 -14.17 11.35 -22.92
CA ALA A 97 -14.20 12.81 -22.97
C ALA A 97 -15.64 13.36 -23.05
N ALA A 98 -16.51 12.72 -23.83
CA ALA A 98 -17.92 13.09 -23.92
C ALA A 98 -18.65 12.91 -22.58
N GLU A 99 -18.40 11.80 -21.88
CA GLU A 99 -18.93 11.54 -20.54
C GLU A 99 -18.46 12.59 -19.54
N GLN A 100 -17.16 12.89 -19.51
CA GLN A 100 -16.58 13.89 -18.61
C GLN A 100 -17.14 15.30 -18.88
N GLN A 101 -17.31 15.68 -20.15
CA GLN A 101 -17.95 16.96 -20.52
C GLN A 101 -19.41 17.03 -20.08
N ARG A 102 -20.16 15.94 -20.23
CA ARG A 102 -21.55 15.85 -19.76
C ARG A 102 -21.63 16.03 -18.24
N MET A 103 -20.76 15.37 -17.48
CA MET A 103 -20.70 15.52 -16.03
C MET A 103 -20.39 16.97 -15.60
N PHE A 104 -19.47 17.66 -16.28
CA PHE A 104 -19.19 19.07 -16.00
C PHE A 104 -20.35 20.00 -16.36
N ALA A 105 -21.03 19.73 -17.47
CA ALA A 105 -22.20 20.50 -17.88
C ALA A 105 -23.35 20.35 -16.87
N GLU A 106 -23.60 19.13 -16.40
CA GLU A 106 -24.61 18.84 -15.38
C GLU A 106 -24.26 19.49 -14.03
N ALA A 107 -23.00 19.41 -13.59
CA ALA A 107 -22.54 20.06 -12.36
C ALA A 107 -22.69 21.59 -12.43
N ARG A 108 -22.37 22.20 -13.59
CA ARG A 108 -22.59 23.64 -13.83
C ARG A 108 -24.07 24.00 -13.78
N ALA A 109 -24.94 23.18 -14.37
CA ALA A 109 -26.39 23.41 -14.34
C ALA A 109 -26.94 23.35 -12.90
N ARG A 110 -26.46 22.41 -12.08
CA ARG A 110 -26.83 22.30 -10.65
C ARG A 110 -26.33 23.46 -9.80
N MET A 111 -25.17 24.04 -10.10
CA MET A 111 -24.67 25.23 -9.38
C MET A 111 -25.40 26.51 -9.78
N ASN A 112 -25.87 26.61 -11.03
CA ASN A 112 -26.56 27.79 -11.52
C ASN A 112 -28.07 27.79 -11.22
N GLY A 113 -28.65 26.64 -10.87
CA GLY A 113 -30.04 26.49 -10.42
C GLY A 113 -30.11 25.95 -8.99
N GLY A 114 -30.17 26.83 -8.00
CA GLY A 114 -30.18 26.46 -6.58
C GLY A 114 -31.25 25.43 -6.21
N VAL A 115 -30.79 24.27 -5.71
CA VAL A 115 -31.44 23.23 -4.87
C VAL A 115 -32.77 22.62 -5.35
N SER A 116 -32.73 21.34 -5.73
CA SER A 116 -33.42 20.22 -5.05
C SER A 116 -33.05 18.87 -5.69
N VAL A 117 -32.80 17.86 -4.86
CA VAL A 117 -32.35 16.52 -5.27
C VAL A 117 -33.54 15.56 -5.33
N PRO A 118 -33.66 14.70 -6.36
CA PRO A 118 -34.36 13.43 -6.23
C PRO A 118 -33.37 12.25 -6.21
N GLN A 119 -33.67 11.30 -5.33
CA GLN A 119 -32.92 10.07 -5.02
C GLN A 119 -33.15 9.00 -6.10
N PRO A 120 -32.20 8.08 -6.38
CA PRO A 120 -32.36 7.11 -7.47
C PRO A 120 -33.42 6.05 -7.14
N GLU A 121 -34.32 5.84 -8.09
CA GLU A 121 -35.49 4.96 -8.03
C GLU A 121 -35.15 3.54 -8.54
N HIS A 122 -35.50 2.53 -7.74
CA HIS A 122 -35.32 1.10 -8.06
C HIS A 122 -36.41 0.59 -9.03
N PRO A 123 -36.12 -0.39 -9.91
CA PRO A 123 -37.04 -0.79 -10.98
C PRO A 123 -38.22 -1.63 -10.46
N GLU A 124 -39.42 -1.25 -10.90
CA GLU A 124 -40.69 -1.96 -10.67
C GLU A 124 -40.69 -3.36 -11.30
N THR A 125 -41.23 -4.34 -10.57
CA THR A 125 -41.62 -5.64 -11.15
C THR A 125 -43.15 -5.71 -11.21
N ASP A 126 -43.66 -5.68 -12.43
CA ASP A 126 -45.05 -5.94 -12.80
C ASP A 126 -45.40 -7.41 -12.54
N GLN A 127 -46.51 -7.66 -11.84
CA GLN A 127 -47.40 -8.77 -12.20
C GLN A 127 -48.80 -8.65 -11.58
N ARG A 128 -49.73 -8.26 -12.48
CA ARG A 128 -51.10 -8.79 -12.68
C ARG A 128 -52.07 -8.88 -11.49
N SER A 129 -53.14 -8.07 -11.62
CA SER A 129 -54.50 -8.27 -11.08
C SER A 129 -55.13 -9.59 -11.60
N PRO A 130 -56.29 -10.11 -11.11
CA PRO A 130 -57.53 -9.34 -10.91
C PRO A 130 -58.46 -9.70 -9.72
N GLN A 131 -59.29 -8.71 -9.40
CA GLN A 131 -60.70 -8.72 -8.96
C GLN A 131 -61.22 -9.79 -7.98
N SER A 132 -61.82 -9.31 -6.88
CA SER A 132 -63.28 -9.16 -6.73
C SER A 132 -63.60 -8.12 -5.66
#